data_AF-A0A416RDW6-F1
#
_entry.id   AF-A0A416RDW6-F1
#
_cell.length_a   1.000
_cell.length_b   1.000
_cell.length_c   1.000
_cell.angle_alpha   90.00
_cell.angle_beta   90.00
_cell.angle_gamma   90.00
#
_symmetry.space_group_name_H-M   'P 1'
#
loop_
_entity.id
_entity.type
_entity.pdbx_description
1 polymer ?
#
loop_
_entity_poly.entity_id
_entity_poly.type
_entity_poly.pdbx_seq_one_letter_code
_entity_poly.pdbx_strand_id
1 'polypeptide(L)' 'MKPEYANTFGIRKVSDKEGEVLEVTLDISYKYMENAVTFTSKGMENVSTPAAEQVASIVMNRQSAISLRNLLIQTLGVEN' A
#
# COMPACT_ATOMS: atom_id res chain seq x y z
N MET A 1 8.67 -16.42 -10.98
CA MET A 1 7.55 -15.62 -10.46
C MET A 1 7.69 -15.57 -8.94
N LYS A 2 7.73 -14.39 -8.32
CA LYS A 2 7.73 -14.25 -6.86
C LYS A 2 6.36 -14.73 -6.36
N PRO A 3 6.25 -15.66 -5.40
CA PRO A 3 4.95 -16.14 -4.94
C PRO A 3 4.12 -14.99 -4.37
N GLU A 4 2.87 -14.90 -4.83
CA GLU A 4 1.91 -13.83 -4.57
C GLU A 4 1.11 -14.11 -3.31
N TYR A 5 1.28 -13.27 -2.27
CA TYR A 5 0.62 -13.50 -0.99
C TYR A 5 -0.52 -12.52 -0.73
N ALA A 6 -0.39 -11.25 -1.13
CA ALA A 6 -1.50 -10.28 -1.00
C ALA A 6 -1.27 -8.99 -1.81
N ASN A 7 -2.36 -8.47 -2.40
CA ASN A 7 -2.45 -7.06 -2.77
C ASN A 7 -2.73 -6.24 -1.51
N THR A 8 -2.05 -5.10 -1.37
CA THR A 8 -2.26 -4.19 -0.24
C THR A 8 -2.51 -2.77 -0.74
N PHE A 9 -3.43 -2.08 -0.05
CA PHE A 9 -3.77 -0.69 -0.28
C PHE A 9 -3.35 0.13 0.94
N GLY A 10 -2.61 1.20 0.71
CA GLY A 10 -2.20 2.17 1.72
C GLY A 10 -2.75 3.56 1.40
N ILE A 11 -3.04 4.35 2.43
CA ILE A 11 -3.47 5.74 2.25
C ILE A 11 -2.50 6.65 3.01
N ARG A 12 -1.90 7.59 2.30
CA ARG A 12 -1.11 8.68 2.88
C ARG A 12 -1.87 9.99 2.70
N LYS A 13 -1.77 10.89 3.66
CA LYS A 13 -2.34 12.24 3.58
C LYS A 13 -1.26 13.28 3.80
N VAL A 14 -1.35 14.39 3.07
CA VAL A 14 -0.56 15.60 3.30
C VAL A 14 -1.54 16.66 3.81
N SER A 15 -1.21 17.23 4.95
CA SER A 15 -1.97 18.32 5.56
C SER A 15 -1.12 19.57 5.67
N ASP A 16 -1.77 20.73 5.66
CA ASP A 16 -1.10 21.99 5.99
C ASP A 16 -0.87 22.15 7.51
N LYS A 17 -0.37 23.32 7.91
CA LYS A 17 -0.09 23.63 9.32
C LYS A 17 -1.35 23.78 10.17
N GLU A 18 -2.50 24.02 9.55
CA GLU A 18 -3.80 24.19 10.22
C GLU A 18 -4.54 22.83 10.31
N GLY A 19 -4.04 21.81 9.62
CA GLY A 19 -4.56 20.45 9.63
C GLY A 19 -5.46 20.11 8.44
N GLU A 20 -5.67 21.06 7.53
CA GLU A 20 -6.48 20.83 6.33
C GLU A 20 -5.78 19.88 5.38
N VAL A 21 -6.52 18.87 4.89
CA VAL A 21 -5.99 17.86 3.97
C VAL A 21 -5.88 18.48 2.58
N LEU A 22 -4.64 18.63 2.11
CA LEU A 22 -4.34 19.14 0.78
C LEU A 22 -4.41 18.01 -0.26
N GLU A 23 -3.75 16.90 0.05
CA GLU A 23 -3.61 15.77 -0.86
C GLU A 23 -3.73 14.44 -0.13
N VAL A 24 -4.24 13.45 -0.84
CA VAL A 24 -4.34 12.06 -0.41
C VAL A 24 -3.68 11.21 -1.48
N THR A 25 -2.81 10.28 -1.10
CA THR A 25 -2.20 9.31 -2.00
C THR A 25 -2.72 7.92 -1.67
N LEU A 26 -3.25 7.23 -2.68
CA LEU A 26 -3.56 5.79 -2.62
C LEU A 26 -2.37 5.02 -3.18
N ASP A 27 -1.66 4.31 -2.30
CA ASP A 27 -0.56 3.42 -2.66
C ASP A 27 -1.10 2.00 -2.84
N ILE A 28 -0.78 1.39 -3.98
CA ILE A 28 -1.10 0.01 -4.29
C ILE A 28 0.21 -0.73 -4.37
N SER A 29 0.37 -1.76 -3.56
CA SER A 29 1.56 -2.61 -3.61
C SER A 29 1.20 -4.07 -3.51
N TYR A 30 2.16 -4.87 -3.93
CA TYR A 30 2.10 -6.31 -3.95
C TYR A 30 3.10 -6.82 -2.92
N LYS A 31 2.63 -7.60 -1.94
CA LYS A 31 3.48 -8.19 -0.91
C LYS A 31 3.90 -9.60 -1.31
N TYR A 32 5.19 -9.87 -1.15
CA TYR A 32 5.77 -11.17 -1.43
C TYR A 32 6.83 -11.57 -0.39
N MET A 33 7.14 -12.86 -0.32
CA MET A 33 8.29 -13.35 0.43
C MET A 33 9.48 -13.43 -0.53
N GLU A 34 10.54 -12.68 -0.21
CA GLU A 34 11.79 -12.71 -0.93
C GLU A 34 12.75 -13.68 -0.24
N ASN A 35 13.40 -14.56 -1.00
CA ASN A 35 14.46 -15.41 -0.46
C ASN A 35 15.78 -14.66 -0.61
N ALA A 36 16.36 -14.28 0.52
CA ALA A 36 17.66 -13.65 0.60
C ALA A 36 18.70 -14.68 1.08
N VAL A 37 19.79 -14.80 0.33
CA VAL A 37 20.96 -15.57 0.77
C VAL A 37 21.81 -14.66 1.64
N THR A 38 22.00 -15.06 2.89
CA THR A 38 22.78 -14.31 3.88
C THR A 38 23.93 -15.17 4.39
N PHE A 39 25.09 -14.55 4.64
CA PHE A 39 26.26 -15.24 5.20
C PHE A 39 26.35 -14.91 6.68
N THR A 40 26.20 -15.92 7.53
CA THR A 40 26.36 -15.82 8.99
C THR A 40 27.67 -16.49 9.41
N SER A 41 28.03 -16.36 10.69
CA SER A 41 29.16 -17.09 11.27
C SER A 41 28.99 -18.62 11.25
N LYS A 42 27.78 -19.11 10.97
CA LYS A 42 27.45 -20.55 10.83
C LYS A 42 27.42 -21.02 9.36
N GLY A 43 27.64 -20.12 8.40
CA GLY A 43 27.67 -20.43 6.97
C GLY A 43 26.63 -19.67 6.16
N MET A 44 26.31 -20.19 4.98
CA MET A 44 25.33 -19.61 4.07
C MET A 44 23.91 -20.06 4.47
N GLU A 45 23.04 -19.10 4.77
CA GLU A 45 21.67 -19.34 5.17
C GLU A 45 20.71 -18.70 4.16
N ASN A 46 19.63 -19.41 3.82
CA ASN A 46 18.55 -18.88 3.01
C ASN A 46 17.43 -18.40 3.93
N VAL A 47 17.17 -17.10 3.93
CA VAL A 47 16.19 -16.46 4.82
C VAL A 47 15.05 -15.91 3.98
N SER A 48 13.82 -16.29 4.29
CA SER A 48 12.64 -15.70 3.66
C SER A 48 12.24 -14.43 4.41
N THR A 49 12.33 -13.28 3.74
CA THR A 49 12.02 -11.96 4.31
C THR A 49 10.80 -11.35 3.62
N PRO A 50 9.89 -10.70 4.37
CA PRO A 50 8.78 -9.96 3.78
C PRO A 50 9.28 -8.80 2.92
N ALA A 51 8.75 -8.68 1.72
CA ALA A 51 9.02 -7.60 0.78
C ALA A 51 7.71 -7.06 0.18
N ALA A 52 7.78 -5.86 -0.39
CA ALA A 52 6.66 -5.24 -1.08
C ALA A 52 7.15 -4.52 -2.34
N GLU A 53 6.43 -4.71 -3.44
CA GLU A 53 6.68 -4.04 -4.71
C GLU A 53 5.54 -3.05 -4.96
N GLN A 54 5.86 -1.76 -5.12
CA GLN A 54 4.83 -0.76 -5.43
C GLN A 54 4.38 -0.93 -6.88
N VAL A 55 3.06 -1.11 -7.05
CA VAL A 55 2.42 -1.28 -8.35
C VAL A 55 1.94 0.07 -8.89
N ALA A 56 1.34 0.89 -8.01
CA ALA A 56 0.87 2.22 -8.37
C ALA A 56 0.83 3.15 -7.16
N SER A 57 0.87 4.46 -7.44
CA SER A 57 0.69 5.52 -6.47
C SER A 57 -0.17 6.62 -7.10
N ILE A 58 -1.39 6.79 -6.60
CA ILE A 58 -2.36 7.73 -7.18
C ILE A 58 -2.50 8.93 -6.23
N VAL A 59 -2.01 10.08 -6.65
CA VAL A 59 -2.16 11.35 -5.92
C VAL A 59 -3.51 11.97 -6.27
N MET A 60 -4.26 12.36 -5.24
CA MET A 60 -5.60 12.92 -5.33
C MET A 60 -5.68 14.18 -4.48
N ASN A 61 -6.33 15.21 -5.00
CA ASN A 61 -6.77 16.32 -4.16
C ASN A 61 -7.97 15.89 -3.30
N ARG A 62 -8.31 16.71 -2.30
CA ARG A 62 -9.45 16.47 -1.39
C ARG A 62 -10.75 16.11 -2.12
N GLN A 63 -11.10 16.81 -3.19
CA GLN A 63 -12.34 16.58 -3.92
C GLN A 63 -12.37 15.21 -4.60
N SER A 64 -11.29 14.84 -5.30
CA SER A 64 -11.18 13.54 -5.96
C SER A 64 -11.18 12.37 -4.96
N ALA A 65 -10.56 12.53 -3.79
CA ALA A 65 -10.60 11.54 -2.71
C ALA A 65 -12.01 11.34 -2.14
N ILE A 66 -12.78 12.43 -1.98
CA ILE A 66 -14.19 12.37 -1.56
C ILE A 66 -15.05 11.67 -2.62
N SER A 67 -14.83 11.97 -3.90
CA SER A 67 -15.53 11.29 -5.01
C SER A 67 -15.26 9.79 -5.00
N LEU A 68 -14.00 9.38 -4.81
CA LEU A 68 -13.63 7.96 -4.69
C LEU A 68 -14.32 7.29 -3.50
N ARG A 69 -14.31 7.92 -2.31
CA ARG A 69 -15.02 7.42 -1.13
C ARG A 69 -16.50 7.19 -1.43
N ASN A 70 -17.17 8.16 -2.04
CA ASN A 70 -18.60 8.05 -2.33
C ASN A 70 -18.89 6.96 -3.36
N LEU A 71 -18.03 6.81 -4.38
CA LEU A 71 -18.13 5.72 -5.35
C LEU A 71 -17.99 4.36 -4.67
N LEU A 72 -17.04 4.22 -3.73
CA LEU A 72 -16.84 3.00 -2.96
C LEU A 72 -18.07 2.68 -2.10
N ILE A 73 -18.62 3.67 -1.38
CA ILE A 73 -19.85 3.51 -0.57
C ILE A 73 -21.03 3.10 -1.45
N GLN A 74 -21.20 3.73 -2.62
CA GLN A 74 -22.27 3.40 -3.55
C GLN A 74 -22.13 1.98 -4.11
N THR A 75 -20.90 1.54 -4.35
CA THR A 75 -20.60 0.24 -4.97
C THR A 75 -20.73 -0.91 -3.97
N LEU A 76 -20.24 -0.73 -2.75
CA LEU A 76 -20.26 -1.75 -1.70
C LEU A 76 -21.60 -1.77 -0.94
N GLY A 77 -22.37 -0.68 -1.02
CA GLY A 77 -23.51 -0.43 -0.14
C GLY A 77 -23.07 0.13 1.21
N VAL A 78 -24.05 0.53 2.02
CA VAL A 78 -23.82 0.78 3.45
C VAL A 78 -23.93 -0.59 4.12
N GLU A 79 -22.83 -1.12 4.65
CA GLU A 79 -22.92 -2.24 5.59
C GLU A 79 -23.73 -1.73 6.79
N ASN A 80 -24.95 -2.26 6.96
CA ASN A 80 -25.84 -1.94 8.08
C ASN A 80 -25.35 -2.55 9.38
#